data_AF-A0A8X6RBX5-F1
#
_entry.id   AF-A0A8X6RBX5-F1
#
_cell.length_a   1.000
_cell.length_b   1.000
_cell.length_c   1.000
_cell.angle_alpha   90.00
_cell.angle_beta   90.00
_cell.angle_gamma   90.00
#
_symmetry.space_group_name_H-M   'P 1'
#
loop_
_entity.id
_entity.type
_entity.pdbx_description
1 polymer ?
#
loop_
_entity_poly.entity_id
_entity_poly.type
_entity_poly.pdbx_seq_one_letter_code
_entity_poly.pdbx_strand_id
1 'polypeptide(L)'
;MNADYWWKGPDWINNDLKEELASAKILTTCTVEADSVLNSIPLVVKSNPLEPIISKFSNFTKLIRVIALCKRFINNCKSGSKVKGQLKSEEVESAHKFLVKTIQQAEYSQEISHLKYHKPIPRGPVN
;
A
#
# COMPACT_ATOMS: atom_id res chain seq x y z
N MET A 1 47.50 -11.95 19.69
CA MET A 1 46.47 -11.73 18.67
C MET A 1 45.18 -12.31 19.21
N ASN A 2 44.46 -11.53 20.00
CA ASN A 2 43.19 -11.94 20.60
C ASN A 2 42.09 -11.50 19.64
N ALA A 3 41.56 -12.44 18.86
CA ALA A 3 40.30 -12.24 18.16
C ALA A 3 39.20 -12.40 19.21
N ASP A 4 38.99 -11.35 20.01
CA ASP A 4 37.85 -11.25 20.92
C ASP A 4 36.58 -11.18 20.07
N TYR A 5 36.08 -12.37 19.77
CA TYR A 5 34.74 -12.74 19.35
C TYR A 5 33.97 -11.75 18.45
N TRP A 6 33.64 -12.19 17.23
CA TRP A 6 32.87 -11.42 16.23
C TRP A 6 31.53 -10.85 16.72
N TRP A 7 30.99 -11.38 17.82
CA TRP A 7 29.76 -10.88 18.46
C TRP A 7 29.99 -9.72 19.43
N LYS A 8 31.22 -9.42 19.84
CA LYS A 8 31.49 -8.34 20.81
C LYS A 8 31.46 -6.94 20.22
N GLY A 9 31.48 -6.83 18.90
CA GLY A 9 31.55 -5.54 18.21
C GLY A 9 32.83 -4.75 18.58
N PRO A 10 33.28 -3.83 17.73
CA PRO A 10 34.37 -2.95 18.07
C PRO A 10 34.00 -1.98 19.21
N ASP A 11 34.99 -1.56 20.01
CA ASP A 11 34.80 -0.80 21.26
C ASP A 11 34.00 0.51 21.10
N TRP A 12 34.03 1.11 19.90
CA TRP A 12 33.25 2.31 19.58
C TRP A 12 31.73 2.09 19.63
N ILE A 13 31.24 0.87 19.43
CA ILE A 13 29.81 0.54 19.61
C ILE A 13 29.41 0.61 21.09
N ASN A 14 30.29 0.17 22.01
CA ASN A 14 29.94 0.06 23.42
C ASN A 14 30.09 1.36 24.21
N ASN A 15 30.97 2.27 23.78
CA ASN A 15 31.23 3.52 24.49
C ASN A 15 30.35 4.69 24.00
N ASP A 16 30.13 4.86 22.70
CA ASP A 16 29.35 6.01 22.18
C ASP A 16 27.84 5.86 22.43
N LEU A 17 27.31 4.62 22.45
CA LEU A 17 25.89 4.38 22.71
C LEU A 17 25.48 4.64 24.16
N LYS A 18 26.40 4.66 25.13
CA LYS A 18 26.04 4.90 26.54
C LYS A 18 25.64 6.35 26.80
N GLU A 19 26.23 7.31 26.09
CA GLU A 19 25.87 8.72 26.22
C GLU A 19 24.61 9.08 25.41
N GLU A 20 24.44 8.51 24.20
CA GLU A 20 23.22 8.75 23.42
C GLU A 20 21.97 8.05 24.00
N LEU A 21 22.12 6.85 24.58
CA LEU A 21 20.99 6.09 25.14
C LEU A 21 20.47 6.69 26.46
N ALA A 22 21.28 7.46 27.19
CA ALA A 22 20.83 8.15 28.41
C ALA A 22 19.83 9.28 28.11
N SER A 23 19.90 9.88 26.91
CA SER A 23 18.99 10.95 26.46
C SER A 23 17.75 10.40 25.77
N ALA A 24 17.85 9.20 25.18
CA ALA A 24 16.72 8.50 24.60
C ALA A 24 16.01 7.69 25.70
N LYS A 25 14.92 8.24 26.27
CA LYS A 25 13.91 7.43 26.99
C LYS A 25 13.26 6.45 26.01
N ILE A 26 13.99 5.42 25.61
CA ILE A 26 13.44 4.22 25.01
C ILE A 26 12.91 3.42 26.20
N LEU A 27 11.58 3.30 26.27
CA LEU A 27 10.91 2.38 27.18
C LEU A 27 11.27 0.94 26.75
N THR A 28 12.45 0.50 27.16
CA THR A 28 12.91 -0.87 27.03
C THR A 28 12.40 -1.64 28.24
N THR A 29 11.22 -2.25 28.09
CA THR A 29 10.90 -3.47 28.85
C THR A 29 10.71 -4.57 27.83
N CYS A 30 11.82 -5.12 27.37
CA CYS A 30 11.85 -6.42 26.69
C CYS A 30 12.21 -7.46 27.76
N THR A 31 11.21 -7.97 28.46
CA THR A 31 11.31 -9.29 29.09
C THR A 31 10.73 -10.30 28.13
N VAL A 32 11.56 -11.29 27.87
CA VAL A 32 11.35 -12.50 27.08
C VAL A 32 9.96 -13.13 27.25
N GLU A 33 9.45 -13.66 26.14
CA GLU A 33 8.29 -14.57 26.02
C GLU A 33 6.89 -13.95 26.18
N ALA A 34 6.47 -13.20 25.15
CA ALA A 34 5.08 -13.18 24.73
C ALA A 34 4.99 -12.78 23.26
N ASP A 35 4.30 -13.60 22.46
CA ASP A 35 3.82 -13.30 21.11
C ASP A 35 3.19 -11.91 21.08
N SER A 36 3.97 -10.90 20.72
CA SER A 36 3.51 -9.54 20.54
C SER A 36 3.51 -9.28 19.06
N VAL A 37 2.31 -9.44 18.50
CA VAL A 37 1.89 -8.79 17.25
C VAL A 37 2.51 -7.40 17.26
N LEU A 38 3.51 -7.20 16.39
CA LEU A 38 4.05 -5.89 16.09
C LEU A 38 2.85 -5.07 15.61
N ASN A 39 2.29 -4.25 16.50
CA ASN A 39 1.32 -3.24 16.16
C ASN A 39 2.05 -2.19 15.33
N SER A 40 2.32 -2.53 14.08
CA SER A 40 2.63 -1.59 13.01
C SER A 40 1.45 -0.64 12.96
N ILE A 41 1.58 0.54 13.57
CA ILE A 41 0.64 1.63 13.39
C ILE A 41 0.66 1.92 11.88
N PRO A 42 -0.39 1.58 11.12
CA PRO A 42 -0.36 1.83 9.70
C PRO A 42 -0.41 3.35 9.53
N LEU A 43 0.66 3.92 8.96
CA LEU A 43 0.61 5.27 8.42
C LEU A 43 -0.44 5.25 7.30
N VAL A 44 -1.67 5.68 7.60
CA VAL A 44 -2.74 5.77 6.60
C VAL A 44 -2.45 6.98 5.73
N VAL A 45 -1.66 6.77 4.67
CA VAL A 45 -1.52 7.75 3.61
C VAL A 45 -2.87 7.84 2.90
N LYS A 46 -3.51 9.00 2.89
CA LYS A 46 -4.73 9.30 2.11
C LYS A 46 -4.43 9.39 0.60
N SER A 47 -3.58 8.52 0.08
CA SER A 47 -3.25 8.46 -1.34
C SER A 47 -4.07 7.37 -2.01
N ASN A 48 -4.55 7.64 -3.22
CA ASN A 48 -5.15 6.61 -4.08
C ASN A 48 -4.17 5.43 -4.20
N PRO A 49 -4.55 4.20 -3.78
CA PRO A 49 -3.64 3.05 -3.83
C PRO A 49 -3.21 2.68 -5.25
N LEU A 50 -3.92 3.19 -6.27
CA LEU A 50 -3.58 2.98 -7.68
C LEU A 50 -2.67 4.07 -8.26
N GLU A 51 -2.43 5.20 -7.58
CA GLU A 51 -1.56 6.28 -8.08
C GLU A 51 -0.18 5.78 -8.54
N PRO A 52 0.55 4.96 -7.74
CA PRO A 52 1.86 4.44 -8.15
C PRO A 52 1.80 3.50 -9.36
N ILE A 53 0.62 2.95 -9.66
CA ILE A 53 0.42 2.09 -10.83
C ILE A 53 0.07 2.96 -12.02
N ILE A 54 -0.88 3.88 -11.89
CA ILE A 54 -1.35 4.77 -12.96
C ILE A 54 -0.19 5.59 -13.52
N SER A 55 0.63 6.19 -12.65
CA SER A 55 1.79 7.01 -13.01
C SER A 55 2.85 6.26 -13.85
N LYS A 56 2.88 4.92 -13.83
CA LYS A 56 3.83 4.11 -14.59
C LYS A 56 3.42 3.88 -16.05
N PHE A 57 2.19 4.23 -16.43
CA PHE A 57 1.68 3.99 -17.79
C PHE A 57 1.36 5.30 -18.50
N SER A 58 2.01 5.52 -19.64
CA SER A 58 1.70 6.62 -20.57
C SER A 58 0.57 6.29 -21.55
N ASN A 59 0.06 5.05 -21.53
CA ASN A 59 -1.02 4.59 -22.41
C ASN A 59 -2.15 3.98 -21.59
N PHE A 60 -3.33 4.61 -21.66
CA PHE A 60 -4.50 4.21 -20.89
C PHE A 60 -5.02 2.82 -21.28
N THR A 61 -5.04 2.49 -22.58
CA THR A 61 -5.43 1.16 -23.06
C THR A 61 -4.50 0.07 -22.52
N LYS A 62 -3.19 0.34 -22.47
CA LYS A 62 -2.20 -0.58 -21.89
C LYS A 62 -2.46 -0.78 -20.39
N LEU A 63 -2.71 0.29 -19.64
CA LEU A 63 -3.07 0.22 -18.22
C LEU A 63 -4.31 -0.66 -18.00
N ILE A 64 -5.40 -0.43 -18.75
CA ILE A 64 -6.62 -1.24 -18.64
C ILE A 64 -6.31 -2.74 -18.86
N ARG A 65 -5.52 -3.08 -19.89
CA ARG A 65 -5.16 -4.48 -20.18
C ARG A 65 -4.34 -5.10 -19.04
N VAL A 66 -3.40 -4.35 -18.45
CA VAL A 66 -2.63 -4.81 -17.29
C VAL A 66 -3.54 -5.06 -16.09
N ILE A 67 -4.44 -4.13 -15.77
CA ILE A 67 -5.40 -4.32 -14.68
C ILE A 67 -6.32 -5.52 -14.94
N ALA A 68 -6.77 -5.72 -16.18
CA ALA A 68 -7.55 -6.89 -16.57
C ALA A 68 -6.79 -8.21 -16.33
N LEU A 69 -5.50 -8.25 -16.68
CA LEU A 69 -4.63 -9.39 -16.41
C LEU A 69 -4.43 -9.63 -14.91
N CYS A 70 -4.22 -8.58 -14.12
CA CYS A 70 -4.13 -8.69 -12.66
C CYS A 70 -5.41 -9.27 -12.06
N LYS A 71 -6.58 -8.78 -12.50
CA LYS A 71 -7.89 -9.31 -12.06
C LYS A 71 -8.07 -10.77 -12.46
N ARG A 72 -7.71 -11.15 -13.69
CA ARG A 72 -7.74 -12.55 -14.14
C ARG A 72 -6.80 -13.41 -13.31
N PHE A 73 -5.58 -12.95 -13.03
CA PHE A 73 -4.62 -13.67 -12.20
C PHE A 73 -5.19 -13.94 -10.81
N ILE A 74 -5.73 -12.91 -10.15
CA ILE A 74 -6.39 -13.05 -8.84
C ILE A 74 -7.53 -14.07 -8.91
N ASN A 75 -8.38 -13.99 -9.94
CA ASN A 75 -9.48 -14.93 -10.13
C ASN A 75 -8.95 -16.35 -10.31
N ASN A 76 -7.97 -16.56 -11.19
CA ASN A 76 -7.33 -17.86 -11.42
C ASN A 76 -6.62 -18.44 -10.19
N CYS A 77 -6.17 -17.60 -9.25
CA CYS A 77 -5.64 -18.07 -7.97
C CYS A 77 -6.75 -18.48 -7.01
N LYS A 78 -7.92 -17.83 -7.08
CA LYS A 78 -9.09 -18.13 -6.24
C LYS A 78 -9.91 -19.30 -6.77
N SER A 79 -9.96 -19.49 -8.09
CA SER A 79 -10.73 -20.54 -8.75
C SER A 79 -9.87 -21.74 -9.11
N GLY A 80 -10.41 -22.96 -8.96
CA GLY A 80 -9.76 -24.18 -9.45
C GLY A 80 -9.70 -24.26 -10.99
N SER A 81 -10.51 -23.48 -11.69
CA SER A 81 -10.48 -23.34 -13.15
C SER A 81 -9.68 -22.11 -13.57
N LYS A 82 -8.71 -22.30 -14.47
CA LYS A 82 -7.79 -21.24 -14.93
C LYS A 82 -8.17 -20.76 -16.32
N VAL A 83 -8.45 -19.46 -16.46
CA VAL A 83 -8.64 -18.81 -17.75
C VAL A 83 -7.28 -18.48 -18.36
N LYS A 84 -7.07 -18.87 -19.63
CA LYS A 84 -5.84 -18.63 -20.40
C LYS A 84 -6.18 -18.00 -21.76
N GLY A 85 -5.17 -17.47 -22.46
CA GLY A 85 -5.31 -16.88 -23.80
C GLY A 85 -5.61 -15.38 -23.82
N GLN A 86 -6.18 -14.88 -24.92
CA GLN A 86 -6.51 -13.47 -25.15
C GLN A 86 -7.43 -12.93 -24.03
N LEU A 87 -7.28 -11.65 -23.68
CA LEU A 87 -8.26 -10.95 -22.84
C LEU A 87 -9.62 -10.89 -23.55
N LYS A 88 -10.67 -11.29 -22.84
CA LYS A 88 -12.05 -11.15 -23.33
C LYS A 88 -12.51 -9.70 -23.17
N SER A 89 -13.50 -9.30 -23.95
CA SER A 89 -14.03 -7.92 -23.92
C SER A 89 -14.58 -7.56 -22.53
N GLU A 90 -15.24 -8.52 -21.87
CA GLU A 90 -15.84 -8.30 -20.55
C GLU A 90 -14.78 -8.04 -19.47
N GLU A 91 -13.60 -8.67 -19.59
CA GLU A 91 -12.49 -8.45 -18.67
C GLU A 91 -11.88 -7.07 -18.83
N VAL A 92 -11.73 -6.62 -20.08
CA VAL A 92 -11.25 -5.27 -20.41
C VAL A 92 -12.23 -4.22 -19.90
N GLU A 93 -13.53 -4.40 -20.16
CA GLU A 93 -14.58 -3.49 -19.68
C GLU A 93 -14.65 -3.45 -18.15
N SER A 94 -14.57 -4.61 -17.49
CA SER A 94 -14.55 -4.72 -16.02
C SER A 94 -13.33 -4.04 -15.40
N ALA A 95 -12.17 -4.11 -16.06
CA ALA A 95 -10.96 -3.41 -15.62
C ALA A 95 -11.08 -1.90 -15.81
N HIS A 96 -11.64 -1.46 -16.94
CA HIS A 96 -11.89 -0.05 -17.21
C HIS A 96 -12.85 0.56 -16.17
N LYS A 97 -14.01 -0.08 -15.95
CA LYS A 97 -14.98 0.36 -14.93
C LYS A 97 -14.38 0.39 -13.53
N PHE A 98 -13.53 -0.59 -13.21
CA PHE A 98 -12.82 -0.61 -11.94
C PHE A 98 -11.92 0.62 -11.76
N LEU A 99 -11.06 0.90 -12.73
CA LEU A 99 -10.18 2.09 -12.71
C LEU A 99 -10.97 3.38 -12.52
N VAL A 100 -12.00 3.59 -13.35
CA VAL A 100 -12.85 4.79 -13.28
C VAL A 100 -13.48 4.94 -11.90
N LYS A 101 -14.09 3.87 -11.37
CA LYS A 101 -14.72 3.90 -10.04
C LYS A 101 -13.72 4.18 -8.92
N THR A 102 -12.54 3.57 -8.97
CA THR A 102 -11.53 3.77 -7.94
C THR A 102 -11.00 5.21 -7.94
N ILE A 103 -10.72 5.77 -9.12
CA ILE A 103 -10.26 7.16 -9.24
C ILE A 103 -11.39 8.12 -8.82
N GLN A 104 -12.63 7.88 -9.26
CA GLN A 104 -13.77 8.71 -8.85
C GLN A 104 -13.96 8.70 -7.33
N GLN A 105 -13.83 7.53 -6.69
CA GLN A 105 -13.92 7.41 -5.24
C GLN A 105 -12.79 8.14 -4.51
N ALA A 106 -11.59 8.20 -5.09
CA ALA A 106 -10.47 8.90 -4.50
C ALA A 106 -10.63 10.42 -4.63
N GLU A 107 -10.88 10.92 -5.85
CA GLU A 107 -10.90 12.35 -6.17
C GLU A 107 -12.21 13.04 -5.78
N TYR A 108 -13.35 12.35 -5.93
CA TYR A 108 -14.69 12.92 -5.72
C TYR A 108 -15.42 12.28 -4.53
N SER A 109 -14.67 11.90 -3.50
CA SER A 109 -15.22 11.22 -2.32
C SER A 109 -16.35 12.01 -1.65
N GLN A 110 -16.23 13.35 -1.63
CA GLN A 110 -17.21 14.24 -1.02
C GLN A 110 -18.48 14.36 -1.87
N GLU A 111 -18.33 14.56 -3.18
CA GLU A 111 -19.43 14.65 -4.14
C GLU A 111 -20.22 13.34 -4.18
N ILE A 112 -19.52 12.19 -4.22
CA ILE A 112 -20.15 10.87 -4.17
C ILE A 112 -20.92 10.68 -2.86
N SER A 113 -20.37 11.13 -1.73
CA SER A 113 -21.06 11.12 -0.45
C SER A 113 -22.32 11.99 -0.48
N HIS A 114 -22.22 13.21 -1.01
CA HIS A 114 -23.35 14.13 -1.10
C HIS A 114 -24.46 13.58 -2.00
N LEU A 115 -24.11 13.00 -3.16
CA LEU A 115 -25.04 12.32 -4.04
C LEU A 115 -25.74 11.15 -3.35
N LYS A 116 -24.99 10.34 -2.58
CA LYS A 116 -25.53 9.18 -1.84
C LYS A 116 -26.53 9.60 -0.75
N TYR A 117 -26.31 10.75 -0.11
CA TYR A 117 -27.15 11.25 0.98
C TYR A 117 -28.12 12.36 0.57
N HIS A 118 -28.36 12.55 -0.73
CA HIS A 118 -29.25 13.58 -1.27
C HIS A 118 -28.93 15.01 -0.77
N LYS A 119 -27.65 15.31 -0.58
CA LYS A 119 -27.16 16.64 -0.21
C LYS A 119 -26.80 17.46 -1.45
N PRO A 120 -26.82 18.81 -1.37
CA PRO A 120 -26.34 19.66 -2.45
C PRO A 120 -24.89 19.32 -2.81
N ILE A 121 -24.60 19.20 -4.10
CA ILE A 121 -23.25 18.89 -4.59
C ILE A 121 -22.34 20.08 -4.26
N PRO A 122 -21.19 19.87 -3.58
CA PRO A 122 -20.21 20.94 -3.38
C PRO A 122 -19.77 21.48 -4.74
N ARG A 123 -19.67 22.81 -4.90
CA ARG A 123 -19.04 23.37 -6.09
C ARG A 123 -17.56 22.94 -6.05
N GLY A 124 -17.10 22.27 -7.10
CA GLY A 124 -15.72 21.78 -7.19
C GLY A 124 -14.71 22.92 -7.01
N PRO A 125 -13.43 22.60 -6.73
CA PRO A 125 -12.40 23.61 -6.62
C PRO A 125 -12.39 24.48 -7.89
N VAL A 126 -12.53 25.79 -7.68
CA VAL A 126 -12.31 26.78 -8.74
C VAL A 126 -10.81 26.76 -8.98
N ASN A 127 -10.38 26.13 -10.06
CA ASN A 127 -8.99 26.21 -10.54
C ASN A 127 -8.68 27.61 -11.06
#